data_AF-A0A1H9MBS6-F1
#
_entry.id   AF-A0A1H9MBS6-F1
#
_cell.length_a   1.000
_cell.length_b   1.000
_cell.length_c   1.000
_cell.angle_alpha   90.00
_cell.angle_beta   90.00
_cell.angle_gamma   90.00
#
_symmetry.space_group_name_H-M   'P 1'
#
loop_
_entity.id
_entity.type
_entity.pdbx_description
1 polymer ?
#
loop_
_entity_poly.entity_id
_entity_poly.type
_entity_poly.pdbx_seq_one_letter_code
_entity_poly.pdbx_strand_id
1 'polypeptide(L)'
;MHDLRIKPFSIFIIFFAVINTAWAEQVVVKRDRIFIADGGLIVKDLHTGALDQCTAPPLLDPAGNDVTALLSTATDVVVKHDYAVVTIHPLDSDGSPFVDTVTVDISNCFEIKTVTVDKCISTVDIARGLLIIPCVEYNGSYLTVHMDRRGNSDNWRVAFSGNNSAMKHYHRYHDDHYHHHHDDDDDDHDDDDDHDDD
;
A
#
# COMPACT_ATOMS: atom_id res chain seq x y z
N MET A 1 21.67 4.52 -86.94
CA MET A 1 22.86 4.35 -86.08
C MET A 1 23.10 5.66 -85.34
N HIS A 2 22.61 5.76 -84.11
CA HIS A 2 23.11 6.71 -83.11
C HIS A 2 22.94 6.04 -81.75
N ASP A 3 24.08 5.72 -81.14
CA ASP A 3 24.25 5.03 -79.87
C ASP A 3 23.70 5.87 -78.71
N LEU A 4 22.79 5.28 -77.91
CA LEU A 4 22.24 5.89 -76.71
C LEU A 4 23.10 5.48 -75.50
N ARG A 5 24.03 6.36 -75.11
CA ARG A 5 24.96 6.14 -74.00
C ARG A 5 24.27 6.46 -72.66
N ILE A 6 23.84 5.42 -71.94
CA ILE A 6 23.25 5.53 -70.59
C ILE A 6 24.37 5.85 -69.58
N LYS A 7 24.30 7.01 -68.92
CA LYS A 7 25.16 7.35 -67.77
C LYS A 7 24.48 6.87 -66.48
N PRO A 8 25.18 6.18 -65.56
CA PRO A 8 24.61 5.85 -64.25
C PRO A 8 24.65 7.09 -63.36
N PHE A 9 23.49 7.70 -63.11
CA PHE A 9 23.35 8.71 -62.05
C PHE A 9 23.20 7.98 -60.71
N SER A 10 24.23 8.11 -59.88
CA SER A 10 24.31 7.56 -58.53
C SER A 10 23.22 8.18 -57.65
N ILE A 11 22.21 7.39 -57.26
CA ILE A 11 21.18 7.80 -56.31
C ILE A 11 21.77 7.67 -54.90
N PHE A 12 22.11 8.79 -54.27
CA PHE A 12 22.41 8.86 -52.84
C PHE A 12 21.08 8.86 -52.07
N ILE A 13 20.70 7.71 -51.52
CA ILE A 13 19.60 7.64 -50.54
C ILE A 13 20.16 8.15 -49.20
N ILE A 14 19.85 9.40 -48.86
CA ILE A 14 20.09 9.93 -47.51
C ILE A 14 18.98 9.39 -46.62
N PHE A 15 19.30 8.32 -45.88
CA PHE A 15 18.45 7.77 -44.84
C PHE A 15 18.58 8.68 -43.61
N PHE A 16 17.64 9.60 -43.41
CA PHE A 16 17.50 10.30 -42.14
C PHE A 16 17.02 9.28 -41.10
N ALA A 17 17.98 8.70 -40.37
CA ALA A 17 17.69 7.98 -39.15
C ALA A 17 17.19 9.00 -38.12
N VAL A 18 15.88 9.06 -37.94
CA VAL A 18 15.26 9.72 -36.79
C VAL A 18 15.71 8.93 -35.57
N ILE A 19 16.70 9.45 -34.86
CA ILE A 19 17.12 8.92 -33.57
C ILE A 19 15.99 9.29 -32.60
N ASN A 20 15.02 8.39 -32.44
CA ASN A 20 14.10 8.47 -31.30
C ASN A 20 14.95 8.26 -30.05
N THR A 21 15.35 9.36 -29.41
CA THR A 21 15.95 9.32 -28.08
C THR A 21 14.84 8.93 -27.11
N ALA A 22 14.70 7.63 -26.87
CA ALA A 22 13.92 7.14 -25.73
C ALA A 22 14.74 7.50 -24.47
N TRP A 23 14.30 8.51 -23.74
CA TRP A 23 14.78 8.75 -22.38
C TRP A 23 14.26 7.59 -21.55
N ALA A 24 15.16 6.78 -21.00
CA ALA A 24 14.77 5.70 -20.12
C ALA A 24 14.19 6.34 -18.86
N GLU A 25 12.86 6.30 -18.71
CA GLU A 25 12.18 6.66 -17.47
C GLU A 25 12.84 5.87 -16.33
N GLN A 26 13.22 6.56 -15.24
CA GLN A 26 13.79 5.85 -14.13
C GLN A 26 12.68 5.24 -13.28
N VAL A 27 12.68 3.91 -13.30
CA VAL A 27 11.62 3.10 -12.69
C VAL A 27 12.18 2.34 -11.50
N VAL A 28 11.46 2.40 -10.38
CA VAL A 28 11.68 1.53 -9.22
C VAL A 28 10.42 0.74 -8.92
N VAL A 29 10.57 -0.57 -8.77
CA VAL A 29 9.48 -1.45 -8.35
C VAL A 29 9.64 -1.76 -6.87
N LYS A 30 8.55 -1.57 -6.11
CA LYS A 30 8.50 -1.97 -4.71
C LYS A 30 7.13 -2.55 -4.39
N ARG A 31 7.12 -3.78 -3.86
CA ARG A 31 5.90 -4.58 -3.66
C ARG A 31 5.14 -4.70 -5.00
N ASP A 32 3.87 -4.35 -5.00
CA ASP A 32 2.92 -4.33 -6.11
C ASP A 32 2.80 -2.94 -6.76
N ARG A 33 3.82 -2.10 -6.61
CA ARG A 33 3.84 -0.72 -7.13
C ARG A 33 5.08 -0.43 -7.97
N ILE A 34 4.89 0.36 -9.01
CA ILE A 34 5.90 0.88 -9.91
C ILE A 34 5.98 2.39 -9.69
N PHE A 35 7.13 2.89 -9.23
CA PHE A 35 7.44 4.30 -9.07
C PHE A 35 8.22 4.77 -10.28
N ILE A 36 7.80 5.88 -10.87
CA ILE A 36 8.38 6.46 -12.09
C ILE A 36 8.70 7.92 -11.81
N ALA A 37 9.96 8.29 -12.02
CA ALA A 37 10.41 9.68 -12.01
C ALA A 37 10.59 10.18 -13.45
N ASP A 38 9.68 11.02 -13.91
CA ASP A 38 9.72 11.65 -15.24
C ASP A 38 9.02 13.01 -15.21
N GLY A 39 9.75 14.07 -14.85
CA GLY A 39 9.18 15.42 -14.69
C GLY A 39 8.11 15.52 -13.60
N GLY A 40 8.08 14.53 -12.72
CA GLY A 40 7.14 14.35 -11.61
C GLY A 40 7.35 12.96 -11.00
N LEU A 41 6.63 12.66 -9.91
CA LEU A 41 6.61 11.32 -9.32
C LEU A 41 5.24 10.69 -9.60
N ILE A 42 5.23 9.59 -10.35
CA ILE A 42 4.02 8.84 -10.70
C ILE A 42 4.13 7.43 -10.14
N VAL A 43 3.02 6.92 -9.59
CA VAL A 43 2.92 5.53 -9.16
C VAL A 43 1.89 4.79 -9.99
N LYS A 44 2.22 3.54 -10.35
CA LYS A 44 1.32 2.60 -11.02
C LYS A 44 1.23 1.29 -10.24
N ASP A 45 0.08 0.65 -10.30
CA ASP A 45 -0.08 -0.72 -9.84
C ASP A 45 0.64 -1.69 -10.78
N LEU A 46 1.44 -2.61 -10.22
CA LEU A 46 2.27 -3.55 -10.99
C LEU A 46 1.44 -4.57 -11.78
N HIS A 47 0.25 -4.92 -11.29
CA HIS A 47 -0.57 -5.99 -11.85
C HIS A 47 -1.51 -5.49 -12.96
N THR A 48 -2.01 -4.27 -12.81
CA THR A 48 -3.01 -3.64 -13.69
C THR A 48 -2.41 -2.55 -14.57
N GLY A 49 -1.26 -1.99 -14.18
CA GLY A 49 -0.66 -0.83 -14.84
C GLY A 49 -1.44 0.46 -14.64
N ALA A 50 -2.53 0.45 -13.85
CA ALA A 50 -3.33 1.62 -13.56
C ALA A 50 -2.55 2.62 -12.69
N LEU A 51 -2.84 3.91 -12.85
CA LEU A 51 -2.27 4.96 -12.01
C LEU A 51 -2.78 4.81 -10.57
N ASP A 52 -1.86 4.76 -9.62
CA ASP A 52 -2.18 4.80 -8.20
C ASP A 52 -2.33 6.26 -7.75
N GLN A 53 -3.42 6.55 -7.03
CA GLN A 53 -3.73 7.89 -6.52
C GLN A 53 -2.92 8.25 -5.27
N CYS A 54 -2.11 7.34 -4.72
CA CYS A 54 -1.30 7.63 -3.54
C CYS A 54 -0.27 8.76 -3.74
N THR A 55 0.09 9.06 -5.00
CA THR A 55 0.95 10.18 -5.37
C THR A 55 0.18 11.33 -6.02
N ALA A 56 -1.15 11.39 -5.83
CA ALA A 56 -1.92 12.57 -6.21
C ALA A 56 -1.48 13.77 -5.36
N PRO A 57 -1.33 14.97 -5.96
CA PRO A 57 -1.01 16.18 -5.21
C PRO A 57 -2.03 16.48 -4.10
N PRO A 58 -1.60 17.04 -2.95
CA PRO A 58 -0.23 17.45 -2.65
C PRO A 58 0.67 16.27 -2.24
N LEU A 59 1.90 16.27 -2.77
CA LEU A 59 2.97 15.36 -2.36
C LEU A 59 3.71 15.98 -1.18
N LEU A 60 3.71 15.30 -0.05
CA LEU A 60 4.27 15.82 1.19
C LEU A 60 5.67 15.26 1.45
N ASP A 61 6.54 16.07 2.05
CA ASP A 61 7.75 15.58 2.68
C ASP A 61 7.45 14.94 4.05
N PRO A 62 8.42 14.26 4.70
CA PRO A 62 8.21 13.68 6.03
C PRO A 62 7.87 14.68 7.15
N ALA A 63 8.06 15.98 6.91
CA ALA A 63 7.69 17.05 7.84
C ALA A 63 6.30 17.64 7.53
N GLY A 64 5.60 17.15 6.50
CA GLY A 64 4.28 17.59 6.10
C GLY A 64 4.25 18.80 5.16
N ASN A 65 5.39 19.19 4.57
CA ASN A 65 5.47 20.29 3.61
C ASN A 65 5.13 19.80 2.21
N ASP A 66 4.34 20.58 1.46
CA ASP A 66 4.06 20.29 0.05
C ASP A 66 5.32 20.53 -0.80
N VAL A 67 5.80 19.46 -1.43
CA VAL A 67 6.97 19.44 -2.30
C VAL A 67 6.62 19.17 -3.77
N THR A 68 5.32 19.15 -4.12
CA THR A 68 4.85 18.82 -5.48
C THR A 68 5.55 19.64 -6.56
N ALA A 69 5.70 20.95 -6.35
CA ALA A 69 6.31 21.85 -7.33
C ALA A 69 7.80 21.58 -7.58
N LEU A 70 8.50 21.02 -6.59
CA LEU A 70 9.94 20.72 -6.67
C LEU A 70 10.23 19.54 -7.59
N LEU A 71 9.25 18.67 -7.83
CA LEU A 71 9.39 17.44 -8.60
C LEU A 71 9.29 17.64 -10.12
N SER A 72 9.07 18.86 -10.59
CA SER A 72 8.94 19.19 -12.02
C SER A 72 10.15 18.79 -12.89
N THR A 73 11.29 18.52 -12.27
CA THR A 73 12.53 18.08 -12.92
C THR A 73 13.02 16.73 -12.39
N ALA A 74 12.11 15.92 -11.85
CA ALA A 74 12.41 14.59 -11.35
C ALA A 74 12.94 13.68 -12.47
N THR A 75 14.02 12.97 -12.17
CA THR A 75 14.71 12.08 -13.13
C THR A 75 15.03 10.71 -12.55
N ASP A 76 15.16 10.61 -11.23
CA ASP A 76 15.42 9.36 -10.51
C ASP A 76 14.48 9.28 -9.31
N VAL A 77 14.08 8.07 -8.94
CA VAL A 77 13.44 7.77 -7.67
C VAL A 77 14.10 6.56 -7.04
N VAL A 78 14.45 6.68 -5.76
CA VAL A 78 14.88 5.55 -4.92
C VAL A 78 13.92 5.43 -3.75
N VAL A 79 13.28 4.28 -3.61
CA VAL A 79 12.34 4.04 -2.53
C VAL A 79 13.02 3.39 -1.32
N LYS A 80 13.01 4.08 -0.18
CA LYS A 80 13.51 3.59 1.12
C LYS A 80 12.40 3.57 2.15
N HIS A 81 12.02 2.37 2.58
CA HIS A 81 10.92 2.17 3.54
C HIS A 81 9.64 2.90 3.10
N ASP A 82 9.20 3.92 3.82
CA ASP A 82 7.96 4.64 3.51
C ASP A 82 8.23 5.97 2.78
N TYR A 83 9.46 6.14 2.26
CA TYR A 83 9.89 7.37 1.59
C TYR A 83 10.41 7.10 0.18
N ALA A 84 10.11 8.02 -0.73
CA ALA A 84 10.74 8.14 -2.03
C ALA A 84 11.77 9.28 -1.99
N VAL A 85 13.03 8.96 -2.26
CA VAL A 85 14.07 9.97 -2.49
C VAL A 85 14.14 10.19 -3.99
N VAL A 86 13.74 11.37 -4.44
CA VAL A 86 13.63 11.73 -5.85
C VAL A 86 14.78 12.67 -6.21
N THR A 87 15.59 12.30 -7.19
CA THR A 87 16.63 13.20 -7.73
C THR A 87 15.98 14.16 -8.71
N ILE A 88 16.24 15.46 -8.51
CA ILE A 88 15.70 16.55 -9.31
C ILE A 88 16.83 17.41 -9.89
N HIS A 89 16.52 18.13 -10.97
CA HIS A 89 17.45 19.03 -11.65
C HIS A 89 16.92 20.47 -11.76
N PRO A 90 16.76 21.19 -10.63
CA PRO A 90 16.35 22.59 -10.64
C PRO A 90 17.41 23.49 -11.31
N LEU A 91 16.98 24.68 -11.73
CA LEU A 91 17.86 25.71 -12.29
C LEU A 91 18.35 26.66 -11.20
N ASP A 92 19.62 27.03 -11.24
CA ASP A 92 20.18 28.08 -10.39
C ASP A 92 19.82 29.50 -10.89
N SER A 93 20.35 30.54 -10.23
CA SER A 93 20.10 31.94 -10.59
C SER A 93 20.61 32.32 -11.99
N ASP A 94 21.58 31.57 -12.52
CA ASP A 94 22.18 31.79 -13.83
C ASP A 94 21.52 30.90 -14.91
N GLY A 95 20.49 30.13 -14.53
CA GLY A 95 19.75 29.22 -15.42
C GLY A 95 20.47 27.90 -15.69
N SER A 96 21.51 27.56 -14.93
CA SER A 96 22.23 26.30 -15.05
C SER A 96 21.56 25.21 -14.20
N PRO A 97 21.37 23.98 -14.72
CA PRO A 97 20.83 22.89 -13.93
C PRO A 97 21.86 22.40 -12.91
N PHE A 98 21.42 22.18 -11.67
CA PHE A 98 22.19 21.50 -10.63
C PHE A 98 21.48 20.23 -10.17
N VAL A 99 22.13 19.42 -9.33
CA VAL A 99 21.56 18.18 -8.79
C VAL A 99 21.09 18.43 -7.37
N ASP A 100 19.84 18.08 -7.07
CA ASP A 100 19.29 18.10 -5.72
C ASP A 100 18.39 16.87 -5.50
N THR A 101 17.96 16.66 -4.24
CA THR A 101 17.08 15.55 -3.87
C THR A 101 15.90 16.03 -3.05
N VAL A 102 14.71 15.56 -3.41
CA VAL A 102 13.48 15.78 -2.66
C VAL A 102 13.05 14.46 -2.02
N THR A 103 12.69 14.50 -0.74
CA THR A 103 12.11 13.33 -0.07
C THR A 103 10.60 13.48 -0.03
N VAL A 104 9.89 12.46 -0.50
CA VAL A 104 8.42 12.39 -0.51
C VAL A 104 7.99 11.26 0.41
N ASP A 105 7.04 11.53 1.31
CA ASP A 105 6.34 10.51 2.07
C ASP A 105 5.38 9.76 1.15
N ILE A 106 5.60 8.45 1.02
CA ILE A 106 4.79 7.53 0.22
C ILE A 106 4.22 6.41 1.10
N SER A 107 4.15 6.61 2.42
CA SER A 107 3.59 5.65 3.38
C SER A 107 2.18 5.22 2.98
N ASN A 108 1.40 6.14 2.43
CA ASN A 108 0.04 5.93 1.92
C ASN A 108 -0.03 5.09 0.62
N CYS A 109 1.07 5.00 -0.15
CA CYS A 109 1.15 4.17 -1.37
C CYS A 109 1.20 2.69 -1.07
N PHE A 110 1.46 2.36 0.18
CA PHE A 110 1.43 1.01 0.65
C PHE A 110 0.13 0.82 1.40
N GLU A 111 -0.70 -0.11 0.92
CA GLU A 111 -1.77 -0.63 1.76
C GLU A 111 -1.13 -1.13 3.06
N ILE A 112 -1.35 -0.39 4.14
CA ILE A 112 -1.23 -0.95 5.47
C ILE A 112 -2.40 -1.92 5.53
N LYS A 113 -2.16 -3.18 5.16
CA LYS A 113 -3.02 -4.27 5.61
C LYS A 113 -2.92 -4.28 7.13
N THR A 114 -3.76 -3.48 7.76
CA THR A 114 -3.99 -3.50 9.20
C THR A 114 -4.62 -4.84 9.51
N VAL A 115 -3.76 -5.84 9.71
CA VAL A 115 -4.21 -7.04 10.42
C VAL A 115 -4.47 -6.55 11.84
N THR A 116 -5.71 -6.59 12.30
CA THR A 116 -6.05 -6.37 13.71
C THR A 116 -5.31 -7.43 14.52
N VAL A 117 -4.25 -7.00 15.23
CA VAL A 117 -3.13 -7.86 15.65
C VAL A 117 -3.42 -8.71 16.89
N ASP A 118 -4.52 -8.51 17.62
CA ASP A 118 -4.36 -8.68 19.06
C ASP A 118 -4.28 -10.12 19.60
N LYS A 119 -4.94 -11.19 19.08
CA LYS A 119 -4.82 -12.51 19.76
C LYS A 119 -4.75 -13.81 18.94
N CYS A 120 -5.21 -13.88 17.68
CA CYS A 120 -5.46 -15.18 17.04
C CYS A 120 -4.95 -15.35 15.59
N ILE A 121 -3.72 -14.89 15.29
CA ILE A 121 -3.12 -15.10 13.96
C ILE A 121 -2.37 -16.43 13.91
N SER A 122 -2.80 -17.32 13.01
CA SER A 122 -2.03 -18.52 12.70
C SER A 122 -0.80 -18.18 11.85
N THR A 123 0.36 -18.70 12.23
CA THR A 123 1.62 -18.46 11.51
C THR A 123 2.14 -19.76 10.91
N VAL A 124 2.68 -19.71 9.69
CA VAL A 124 3.23 -20.86 8.99
C VAL A 124 4.67 -20.58 8.52
N ASP A 125 5.60 -21.45 8.90
CA ASP A 125 6.98 -21.50 8.43
C ASP A 125 7.12 -22.72 7.51
N ILE A 126 7.03 -22.49 6.20
CA ILE A 126 7.06 -23.55 5.18
C ILE A 126 8.43 -24.23 5.11
N ALA A 127 9.51 -23.48 5.37
CA ALA A 127 10.88 -23.99 5.30
C ALA A 127 11.17 -24.96 6.46
N ARG A 128 10.67 -24.64 7.66
CA ARG A 128 10.77 -25.51 8.83
C ARG A 128 9.65 -26.54 8.93
N GLY A 129 8.60 -26.39 8.12
CA GLY A 129 7.41 -27.23 8.19
C GLY A 129 6.68 -27.07 9.52
N LEU A 130 6.54 -25.85 10.03
CA LEU A 130 5.88 -25.55 11.30
C LEU A 130 4.66 -24.65 11.06
N LEU A 131 3.50 -25.03 11.63
CA LEU A 131 2.28 -24.25 11.67
C LEU A 131 1.89 -24.02 13.14
N ILE A 132 1.65 -22.78 13.53
CA ILE A 132 1.25 -22.41 14.88
C ILE A 132 -0.12 -21.76 14.81
N ILE A 133 -1.09 -22.33 15.52
CA ILE A 133 -2.47 -21.84 15.63
C ILE A 133 -2.69 -21.38 17.08
N PRO A 134 -2.63 -20.08 17.36
CA PRO A 134 -3.09 -19.56 18.64
C PRO A 134 -4.63 -19.61 18.71
N CYS A 135 -5.17 -19.69 19.93
CA CYS A 135 -6.62 -19.62 20.23
C CYS A 135 -7.47 -20.83 19.83
N VAL A 136 -6.95 -22.05 19.94
CA VAL A 136 -7.78 -23.24 19.77
C VAL A 136 -8.62 -23.45 21.02
N GLU A 137 -9.94 -23.29 20.93
CA GLU A 137 -10.86 -23.62 22.02
C GLU A 137 -10.93 -25.14 22.21
N TYR A 138 -10.65 -25.60 23.42
CA TYR A 138 -10.78 -26.98 23.83
C TYR A 138 -11.34 -27.04 25.25
N ASN A 139 -12.51 -27.64 25.41
CA ASN A 139 -13.17 -27.79 26.71
C ASN A 139 -13.32 -26.46 27.48
N GLY A 140 -13.70 -25.39 26.78
CA GLY A 140 -13.90 -24.05 27.35
C GLY A 140 -12.61 -23.29 27.70
N SER A 141 -11.45 -23.79 27.29
CA SER A 141 -10.14 -23.13 27.46
C SER A 141 -9.47 -22.88 26.10
N TYR A 142 -8.64 -21.85 26.00
CA TYR A 142 -7.88 -21.55 24.78
C TYR A 142 -6.44 -22.08 24.86
N LEU A 143 -6.06 -22.83 23.82
CA LEU A 143 -4.74 -23.42 23.67
C LEU A 143 -4.00 -22.78 22.48
N THR A 144 -2.67 -22.85 22.54
CA THR A 144 -1.82 -22.67 21.35
C THR A 144 -1.41 -24.05 20.85
N VAL A 145 -1.69 -24.32 19.58
CA VAL A 145 -1.39 -25.61 18.93
C VAL A 145 -0.24 -25.40 17.96
N HIS A 146 0.80 -26.22 18.11
CA HIS A 146 1.90 -26.32 17.17
C HIS A 146 1.73 -27.59 16.35
N MET A 147 1.89 -27.47 15.04
CA MET A 147 1.76 -28.55 14.09
C MET A 147 2.99 -28.65 13.21
N ASP A 148 3.50 -29.86 13.05
CA ASP A 148 4.59 -30.16 12.12
C ASP A 148 4.04 -30.64 10.79
N ARG A 149 4.72 -30.30 9.71
CA ARG A 149 4.45 -30.81 8.37
C ARG A 149 4.81 -32.28 8.29
N ARG A 150 3.94 -33.09 7.70
CA ARG A 150 4.18 -34.51 7.49
C ARG A 150 4.96 -34.72 6.20
N GLY A 151 6.28 -34.80 6.32
CA GLY A 151 7.17 -34.98 5.17
C GLY A 151 7.04 -33.83 4.17
N ASN A 152 6.99 -34.14 2.87
CA ASN A 152 6.83 -33.16 1.80
C ASN A 152 5.36 -32.96 1.37
N SER A 153 4.39 -33.44 2.16
CA SER A 153 2.96 -33.26 1.87
C SER A 153 2.42 -32.01 2.55
N ASP A 154 1.28 -31.50 2.09
CA ASP A 154 0.58 -30.37 2.75
C ASP A 154 -0.29 -30.83 3.93
N ASN A 155 -0.01 -32.01 4.48
CA ASN A 155 -0.65 -32.52 5.68
C ASN A 155 0.15 -32.09 6.92
N TRP A 156 -0.58 -31.71 7.96
CA TRP A 156 -0.02 -31.23 9.22
C TRP A 156 -0.42 -32.17 10.36
N ARG A 157 0.49 -32.42 11.31
CA ARG A 157 0.24 -33.22 12.51
C ARG A 157 0.46 -32.36 13.75
N VAL A 158 -0.39 -32.50 14.76
CA VAL A 158 -0.18 -31.82 16.04
C VAL A 158 1.12 -32.34 16.67
N ALA A 159 2.04 -31.43 16.93
CA ALA A 159 3.32 -31.70 17.58
C ALA A 159 3.26 -31.36 19.07
N PHE A 160 2.55 -30.28 19.41
CA PHE A 160 2.41 -29.81 20.79
C PHE A 160 1.14 -28.98 20.97
N SER A 161 0.56 -29.03 22.17
CA SER A 161 -0.53 -28.14 22.60
C SER A 161 -0.25 -27.64 24.02
N GLY A 162 -0.29 -26.33 24.22
CA GLY A 162 -0.05 -25.70 25.52
C GLY A 162 -1.13 -24.67 25.87
N ASN A 163 -1.38 -24.47 27.17
CA ASN A 163 -2.33 -23.46 27.65
C ASN A 163 -1.89 -22.06 27.23
N ASN A 164 -2.81 -21.29 26.65
CA ASN A 164 -2.57 -19.88 26.34
C ASN A 164 -2.99 -19.01 27.54
N SER A 165 -2.07 -18.78 28.47
CA SER A 165 -2.32 -17.99 29.69
C SER A 165 -2.74 -16.55 29.40
N ALA A 166 -2.40 -16.00 28.24
CA ALA A 166 -2.80 -14.66 27.80
C ALA A 166 -4.30 -14.54 27.46
N MET A 167 -5.02 -15.68 27.38
CA MET A 167 -6.45 -15.74 27.04
C MET A 167 -7.34 -16.24 28.18
N LYS A 168 -6.80 -16.38 29.40
CA LYS A 168 -7.55 -16.88 30.57
C LYS A 168 -8.80 -16.05 30.93
N HIS A 169 -8.89 -14.82 30.44
CA HIS A 169 -9.99 -13.86 30.67
C HIS A 169 -10.69 -13.43 29.38
N TYR A 170 -10.55 -14.20 28.28
CA TYR A 170 -11.26 -13.87 27.05
C TYR A 170 -12.76 -14.23 27.23
N HIS A 171 -13.57 -13.22 27.47
CA HIS A 171 -15.02 -13.35 27.49
C HIS A 171 -15.52 -13.33 26.04
N ARG A 172 -16.19 -14.41 25.65
CA ARG A 172 -16.99 -14.46 24.42
C ARG A 172 -18.05 -13.38 24.57
N TYR A 173 -17.92 -12.25 23.87
CA TYR A 173 -19.04 -11.34 23.70
C TYR A 173 -20.10 -12.14 22.94
N HIS A 174 -21.09 -12.62 23.67
CA HIS A 174 -22.34 -13.03 23.06
C HIS A 174 -23.03 -11.72 22.63
N ASP A 175 -23.28 -11.62 21.33
CA ASP A 175 -24.11 -10.59 20.72
C ASP A 175 -25.56 -10.82 21.14
N ASP A 176 -25.94 -10.21 22.25
CA ASP A 176 -27.32 -10.10 22.68
C ASP A 176 -27.47 -8.83 23.50
N HIS A 177 -27.76 -7.71 22.83
CA HIS A 177 -28.71 -6.67 23.28
C HIS A 177 -28.72 -5.47 22.31
N TYR A 178 -29.51 -5.58 21.23
CA TYR A 178 -30.15 -4.41 20.64
C TYR A 178 -31.43 -4.13 21.42
N HIS A 179 -31.37 -3.25 22.43
CA HIS A 179 -32.55 -2.50 22.87
C HIS A 179 -32.27 -1.02 22.65
N HIS A 180 -32.89 -0.50 21.59
CA HIS A 180 -33.11 0.93 21.40
C HIS A 180 -34.06 1.40 22.51
N HIS A 181 -33.55 2.15 23.47
CA HIS A 181 -34.33 3.11 24.26
C HIS A 181 -33.76 4.49 23.92
N HIS A 182 -34.41 5.17 22.98
CA HIS A 182 -34.39 6.62 22.94
C HIS A 182 -35.71 7.04 23.56
N ASP A 183 -35.62 7.46 24.81
CA ASP A 183 -36.66 8.21 25.50
C ASP A 183 -36.63 9.61 24.88
N ASP A 184 -37.60 9.88 24.01
CA ASP A 184 -37.91 11.24 23.58
C ASP A 184 -38.96 11.79 24.54
N ASP A 185 -38.62 12.98 25.03
CA ASP A 185 -39.39 13.89 25.88
C ASP A 185 -40.84 14.07 25.39
N ASP A 186 -41.79 14.11 26.33
CA ASP A 186 -43.01 14.92 26.25
C ASP A 186 -43.62 15.00 27.68
N ASP A 187 -43.07 15.93 28.48
CA ASP A 187 -43.68 16.44 29.70
C ASP A 187 -44.85 17.36 29.34
N ASP A 188 -46.08 16.85 29.31
CA ASP A 188 -47.31 17.67 29.26
C ASP A 188 -48.44 16.92 29.99
N HIS A 189 -48.62 17.18 31.29
CA HIS A 189 -49.90 16.99 31.97
C HIS A 189 -50.07 18.03 33.08
N ASP A 190 -50.66 19.15 32.67
CA ASP A 190 -51.43 20.06 33.52
C ASP A 190 -52.74 19.39 33.98
N ASP A 191 -53.27 19.98 35.06
CA ASP A 191 -54.64 19.96 35.57
C ASP A 191 -55.05 18.86 36.57
N ASP A 192 -55.12 19.32 37.83
CA ASP A 192 -56.31 19.37 38.70
C ASP A 192 -57.23 18.14 38.79
N ASP A 193 -57.37 17.59 40.00
CA ASP A 193 -58.66 17.58 40.72
C ASP A 193 -58.57 16.77 42.03
N ASP A 194 -58.80 17.49 43.13
CA ASP A 194 -59.73 17.22 44.23
C ASP A 194 -59.96 15.81 44.83
N HIS A 195 -60.03 15.83 46.18
CA HIS A 195 -60.80 14.96 47.08
C HIS A 195 -60.36 13.48 47.17
N ASP A 196 -60.47 12.75 48.27
CA ASP A 196 -60.83 12.96 49.68
C ASP A 196 -60.46 11.63 50.37
N ASP A 197 -60.51 11.66 51.70
CA ASP A 197 -60.79 10.55 52.62
C ASP A 197 -59.64 9.81 53.33
N ASP A 198 -59.77 9.95 54.67
CA ASP A 198 -59.25 9.26 55.86
C ASP A 198 -57.84 9.56 56.41
#